data_AF-A0A816D2E5-F1
#
_entry.id   AF-A0A816D2E5-F1
#
_cell.length_a   1.000
_cell.length_b   1.000
_cell.length_c   1.000
_cell.angle_alpha   90.00
_cell.angle_beta   90.00
_cell.angle_gamma   90.00
#
_symmetry.space_group_name_H-M   'P 1'
#
loop_
_entity.id
_entity.type
_entity.pdbx_description
1 polymer ?
#
loop_
_entity_poly.entity_id
_entity_poly.type
_entity_poly.pdbx_seq_one_letter_code
_entity_poly.pdbx_strand_id
1 'polypeptide(L)'
;MAEWGKGDPRWIVEERPDATNPNNWHWKEKNATQWSKDKLNELLVGLKVEDEQFIVEVKELKRCDGEASANNRKAKLVFLYEWHIEGKWEGQIRTGENRTKFEGAFEVPNLSDENEIHEVNITFSIEKSKGDKIKEMMKQRGEPIIREKLGEYVRLLKEEFSQGLILPTKNSSTASNSKIVSSSSVNSSNATTSKSSSNTQSSTNQTSFDTRELTVEDTFKCQRSELFQTFTDINMVRAFTQNSVSQYDCQQGGQFALFGDNITGNFLEIIPYDRIDMLWRFKSWPKEHFSHVSLIFQDDVEQTKLIVKQTGVPTQFYDNTMVSLIRNYFY
;
A
#
# COMPACT_ATOMS: atom_id res chain seq x y z
N MET A 1 -39.25 -25.18 -28.31
CA MET A 1 -39.06 -25.05 -26.84
C MET A 1 -37.86 -25.91 -26.48
N ALA A 2 -37.07 -25.56 -25.45
CA ALA A 2 -35.99 -26.43 -24.97
C ALA A 2 -36.59 -27.62 -24.19
N GLU A 3 -35.90 -28.77 -24.21
CA GLU A 3 -36.32 -29.94 -23.45
C GLU A 3 -35.80 -29.86 -22.01
N TRP A 4 -36.68 -30.10 -21.02
CA TRP A 4 -36.30 -30.09 -19.62
C TRP A 4 -35.23 -31.15 -19.32
N GLY A 5 -34.12 -30.74 -18.70
CA GLY A 5 -32.99 -31.61 -18.38
C GLY A 5 -31.88 -31.66 -19.44
N LYS A 6 -32.04 -31.00 -20.61
CA LYS A 6 -30.94 -30.73 -21.54
C LYS A 6 -30.65 -29.22 -21.55
N GLY A 7 -29.44 -28.83 -21.12
CA GLY A 7 -28.99 -27.44 -21.29
C GLY A 7 -28.88 -27.11 -22.77
N ASP A 8 -29.56 -26.06 -23.24
CA ASP A 8 -29.44 -25.59 -24.62
C ASP A 8 -27.99 -25.08 -24.83
N PRO A 9 -27.23 -25.59 -25.81
CA PRO A 9 -25.87 -25.11 -26.11
C PRO A 9 -25.76 -23.61 -26.41
N ARG A 10 -26.88 -22.92 -26.69
CA ARG A 10 -26.95 -21.46 -26.81
C ARG A 10 -26.87 -20.72 -25.47
N TRP A 11 -27.14 -21.41 -24.36
CA TRP A 11 -27.09 -20.89 -23.00
C TRP A 11 -25.89 -21.42 -22.20
N ILE A 12 -25.12 -22.36 -22.75
CA ILE A 12 -23.83 -22.74 -22.20
C ILE A 12 -22.83 -21.64 -22.54
N VAL A 13 -22.38 -20.90 -21.52
CA VAL A 13 -21.33 -19.88 -21.63
C VAL A 13 -19.96 -20.56 -21.54
N GLU A 14 -19.59 -21.28 -22.60
CA GLU A 14 -18.19 -21.68 -22.81
C GLU A 14 -17.32 -20.43 -23.10
N GLU A 15 -16.05 -20.45 -22.68
CA GLU A 15 -15.10 -19.37 -22.96
C GLU A 15 -14.77 -19.31 -24.47
N ARG A 16 -15.57 -18.52 -25.19
CA ARG A 16 -15.36 -18.21 -26.60
C ARG A 16 -14.06 -17.39 -26.78
N PRO A 17 -13.08 -17.83 -27.57
CA PRO A 17 -11.85 -17.06 -27.81
C PRO A 17 -12.09 -15.77 -28.60
N ASP A 18 -13.25 -15.65 -29.26
CA ASP A 18 -13.75 -14.43 -29.90
C ASP A 18 -14.36 -13.41 -28.91
N ALA A 19 -14.65 -13.80 -27.66
CA ALA A 19 -15.23 -12.92 -26.62
C ALA A 19 -14.21 -11.94 -26.02
N THR A 20 -13.67 -11.05 -26.85
CA THR A 20 -12.83 -9.93 -26.42
C THR A 20 -13.65 -9.00 -25.52
N ASN A 21 -13.31 -8.89 -24.23
CA ASN A 21 -13.93 -7.91 -23.31
C ASN A 21 -13.38 -6.51 -23.60
N PRO A 22 -14.10 -5.62 -24.32
CA PRO A 22 -13.54 -4.35 -24.77
C PRO A 22 -13.43 -3.40 -23.57
N ASN A 23 -12.29 -2.73 -23.44
CA ASN A 23 -12.03 -1.73 -22.39
C ASN A 23 -12.27 -2.23 -20.94
N ASN A 24 -12.18 -3.54 -20.69
CA ASN A 24 -12.53 -4.18 -19.40
C ASN A 24 -13.93 -3.80 -18.89
N TRP A 25 -14.93 -3.72 -19.78
CA TRP A 25 -16.30 -3.33 -19.42
C TRP A 25 -17.07 -4.41 -18.65
N HIS A 26 -16.88 -5.69 -19.00
CA HIS A 26 -17.44 -6.81 -18.26
C HIS A 26 -16.61 -7.09 -17.00
N TRP A 27 -17.30 -7.35 -15.89
CA TRP A 27 -16.71 -7.70 -14.60
C TRP A 27 -15.78 -8.90 -14.75
N LYS A 28 -14.54 -8.78 -14.25
CA LYS A 28 -13.64 -9.92 -14.04
C LYS A 28 -13.19 -9.95 -12.59
N GLU A 29 -13.59 -11.01 -11.92
CA GLU A 29 -13.16 -11.38 -10.58
C GLU A 29 -12.17 -12.53 -10.66
N LYS A 30 -11.11 -12.48 -9.86
CA LYS A 30 -10.30 -13.63 -9.51
C LYS A 30 -10.48 -13.91 -8.03
N ASN A 31 -10.92 -15.13 -7.68
CA ASN A 31 -10.85 -15.60 -6.31
C ASN A 31 -9.37 -15.80 -5.93
N ALA A 32 -8.95 -15.22 -4.81
CA ALA A 32 -7.60 -15.32 -4.25
C ALA A 32 -7.57 -16.04 -2.88
N THR A 33 -8.72 -16.54 -2.41
CA THR A 33 -8.90 -17.13 -1.08
C THR A 33 -7.96 -18.30 -0.83
N GLN A 34 -7.89 -19.29 -1.73
CA GLN A 34 -7.04 -20.46 -1.51
C GLN A 34 -5.55 -20.09 -1.52
N TRP A 35 -5.10 -19.38 -2.56
CA TRP A 35 -3.74 -18.85 -2.66
C TRP A 35 -3.34 -18.05 -1.41
N SER A 36 -4.27 -17.26 -0.85
CA SER A 36 -4.02 -16.47 0.36
C SER A 36 -3.83 -17.33 1.60
N LYS A 37 -4.66 -18.38 1.79
CA LYS A 37 -4.50 -19.34 2.89
C LYS A 37 -3.16 -20.05 2.81
N ASP A 38 -2.78 -20.50 1.60
CA ASP A 38 -1.50 -21.17 1.36
C ASP A 38 -0.32 -20.22 1.61
N LYS A 39 -0.41 -18.96 1.17
CA LYS A 39 0.66 -17.97 1.32
C LYS A 39 0.79 -17.43 2.76
N LEU A 40 -0.32 -17.25 3.48
CA LEU A 40 -0.29 -16.93 4.91
C LEU A 40 0.32 -18.08 5.73
N ASN A 41 0.07 -19.34 5.34
CA ASN A 41 0.72 -20.49 5.95
C ASN A 41 2.24 -20.46 5.70
N GLU A 42 2.66 -20.29 4.45
CA GLU A 42 4.08 -20.21 4.05
C GLU A 42 4.85 -19.07 4.75
N LEU A 43 4.22 -17.91 4.94
CA LEU A 43 4.85 -16.73 5.56
C LEU A 43 4.91 -16.78 7.09
N LEU A 44 3.99 -17.50 7.74
CA LEU A 44 3.87 -17.53 9.21
C LEU A 44 4.38 -18.82 9.84
N VAL A 45 4.26 -19.99 9.20
CA VAL A 45 4.73 -21.26 9.75
C VAL A 45 6.26 -21.38 9.63
N GLY A 46 6.92 -21.79 10.71
CA GLY A 46 8.39 -21.81 10.80
C GLY A 46 9.02 -20.43 11.08
N LEU A 47 8.22 -19.37 11.22
CA LEU A 47 8.67 -18.05 11.60
C LEU A 47 9.32 -18.07 13.00
N LYS A 48 10.53 -17.51 13.11
CA LYS A 48 11.35 -17.52 14.32
C LYS A 48 11.45 -16.14 14.95
N VAL A 49 11.25 -16.08 16.25
CA VAL A 49 11.41 -14.90 17.09
C VAL A 49 12.46 -15.23 18.15
N GLU A 50 13.58 -14.51 18.11
CA GLU A 50 14.72 -14.75 19.01
C GLU A 50 15.04 -13.54 19.88
N ASP A 51 15.51 -13.82 21.09
CA ASP A 51 16.10 -12.87 22.01
C ASP A 51 17.31 -13.50 22.74
N GLU A 52 17.93 -12.79 23.66
CA GLU A 52 19.03 -13.28 24.50
C GLU A 52 18.62 -14.49 25.36
N GLN A 53 17.37 -14.51 25.84
CA GLN A 53 16.87 -15.50 26.81
C GLN A 53 15.98 -16.58 26.18
N PHE A 54 15.35 -16.31 25.03
CA PHE A 54 14.32 -17.19 24.45
C PHE A 54 14.48 -17.32 22.94
N ILE A 55 14.02 -18.47 22.42
CA ILE A 55 13.73 -18.69 21.00
C ILE A 55 12.31 -19.25 20.89
N VAL A 56 11.50 -18.66 20.01
CA VAL A 56 10.14 -19.08 19.69
C VAL A 56 10.04 -19.38 18.19
N GLU A 57 9.28 -20.43 17.84
CA GLU A 57 8.99 -20.83 16.47
C GLU A 57 7.47 -21.03 16.33
N VAL A 58 6.84 -20.39 15.33
CA VAL A 58 5.45 -20.65 14.96
C VAL A 58 5.35 -22.04 14.33
N LYS A 59 4.48 -22.90 14.86
CA LYS A 59 4.37 -24.31 14.48
C LYS A 59 3.28 -24.62 13.46
N GLU A 60 2.14 -23.96 13.58
CA GLU A 60 0.98 -24.19 12.74
C GLU A 60 0.08 -22.94 12.72
N LEU A 61 -0.63 -22.73 11.60
CA LEU A 61 -1.87 -21.97 11.63
C LEU A 61 -3.00 -22.95 11.98
N LYS A 62 -3.59 -22.75 13.16
CA LYS A 62 -4.78 -23.46 13.65
C LYS A 62 -6.02 -23.02 12.85
N ARG A 63 -6.05 -21.77 12.41
CA ARG A 63 -7.18 -21.15 11.71
C ARG A 63 -6.70 -20.08 10.74
N CYS A 64 -7.37 -20.01 9.58
CA CYS A 64 -7.18 -18.98 8.57
C CYS A 64 -8.52 -18.84 7.83
N ASP A 65 -9.51 -18.30 8.54
CA ASP A 65 -10.87 -18.12 8.04
C ASP A 65 -11.00 -16.74 7.41
N GLY A 66 -11.89 -16.63 6.42
CA GLY A 66 -12.02 -15.43 5.59
C GLY A 66 -11.80 -15.71 4.11
N GLU A 67 -11.72 -14.64 3.33
CA GLU A 67 -11.63 -14.67 1.87
C GLU A 67 -10.80 -13.51 1.30
N ALA A 68 -10.40 -13.66 0.04
CA ALA A 68 -9.80 -12.58 -0.74
C ALA A 68 -10.23 -12.68 -2.20
N SER A 69 -10.52 -11.54 -2.83
CA SER A 69 -10.75 -11.47 -4.27
C SER A 69 -10.13 -10.22 -4.91
N ALA A 70 -9.75 -10.36 -6.17
CA ALA A 70 -9.17 -9.29 -6.98
C ALA A 70 -10.07 -9.02 -8.18
N ASN A 71 -10.60 -7.80 -8.24
CA ASN A 71 -11.63 -7.38 -9.17
C ASN A 71 -11.11 -6.27 -10.09
N ASN A 72 -11.35 -6.38 -11.41
CA ASN A 72 -11.15 -5.27 -12.34
C ASN A 72 -12.50 -4.60 -12.64
N ARG A 73 -12.62 -3.32 -12.29
CA ARG A 73 -13.81 -2.49 -12.57
C ARG A 73 -13.38 -1.21 -13.27
N LYS A 74 -13.69 -1.08 -14.57
CA LYS A 74 -13.31 0.07 -15.42
C LYS A 74 -11.79 0.36 -15.39
N ALA A 75 -10.97 -0.68 -15.55
CA ALA A 75 -9.51 -0.64 -15.45
C ALA A 75 -8.92 -0.28 -14.07
N LYS A 76 -9.73 -0.04 -13.04
CA LYS A 76 -9.27 0.00 -11.64
C LYS A 76 -9.21 -1.41 -11.08
N LEU A 77 -8.10 -1.75 -10.42
CA LEU A 77 -7.98 -2.96 -9.60
C LEU A 77 -8.50 -2.67 -8.19
N VAL A 78 -9.41 -3.51 -7.70
CA VAL A 78 -9.92 -3.51 -6.33
C VAL A 78 -9.57 -4.85 -5.71
N PHE A 79 -8.90 -4.82 -4.56
CA PHE A 79 -8.58 -6.02 -3.78
C PHE A 79 -9.43 -5.96 -2.52
N LEU A 80 -10.30 -6.95 -2.34
CA LEU A 80 -11.08 -7.15 -1.13
C LEU A 80 -10.47 -8.32 -0.39
N TYR A 81 -10.24 -8.19 0.92
CA TYR A 81 -9.84 -9.32 1.75
C TYR A 81 -10.26 -9.12 3.21
N GLU A 82 -10.56 -10.22 3.90
CA GLU A 82 -10.81 -10.26 5.34
C GLU A 82 -10.25 -11.58 5.88
N TRP A 83 -9.52 -11.54 6.99
CA TRP A 83 -8.91 -12.72 7.60
C TRP A 83 -8.97 -12.73 9.13
N HIS A 84 -9.45 -13.84 9.69
CA HIS A 84 -9.26 -14.25 11.10
C HIS A 84 -8.22 -15.38 11.14
N ILE A 85 -7.03 -15.06 11.67
CA ILE A 85 -5.88 -15.96 11.73
C ILE A 85 -5.62 -16.35 13.19
N GLU A 86 -5.53 -17.65 13.47
CA GLU A 86 -5.05 -18.18 14.75
C GLU A 86 -3.88 -19.12 14.49
N GLY A 87 -2.76 -18.96 15.20
CA GLY A 87 -1.59 -19.83 15.06
C GLY A 87 -0.97 -20.23 16.39
N LYS A 88 -0.38 -21.43 16.48
CA LYS A 88 0.35 -21.89 17.68
C LYS A 88 1.84 -21.64 17.54
N TRP A 89 2.49 -21.37 18.67
CA TRP A 89 3.94 -21.22 18.77
C TRP A 89 4.52 -22.07 19.91
N GLU A 90 5.71 -22.63 19.67
CA GLU A 90 6.54 -23.29 20.69
C GLU A 90 7.72 -22.38 21.04
N GLY A 91 7.97 -22.18 22.33
CA GLY A 91 9.11 -21.43 22.83
C GLY A 91 10.00 -22.26 23.77
N GLN A 92 11.30 -21.95 23.80
CA GLN A 92 12.24 -22.55 24.76
C GLN A 92 13.28 -21.52 25.25
N ILE A 93 13.83 -21.77 26.43
CA ILE A 93 14.91 -20.95 27.00
C ILE A 93 16.22 -21.20 26.23
N ARG A 94 16.92 -20.14 25.85
CA ARG A 94 18.20 -20.18 25.11
C ARG A 94 19.38 -20.60 26.00
N THR A 95 19.34 -20.20 27.28
CA THR A 95 20.44 -20.33 28.25
C THR A 95 20.00 -21.12 29.48
N GLY A 96 20.49 -22.36 29.60
CA GLY A 96 20.28 -23.25 30.76
C GLY A 96 20.28 -24.72 30.37
N GLU A 97 20.61 -25.61 31.31
CA GLU A 97 20.61 -27.06 31.08
C GLU A 97 19.19 -27.62 30.88
N ASN A 98 18.18 -26.99 31.50
CA ASN A 98 16.77 -27.31 31.31
C ASN A 98 16.15 -26.47 30.19
N ARG A 99 15.95 -27.11 29.02
CA ARG A 99 15.15 -26.56 27.90
C ARG A 99 13.65 -26.61 28.22
N THR A 100 13.20 -25.77 29.15
CA THR A 100 11.77 -25.62 29.48
C THR A 100 10.99 -25.19 28.23
N LYS A 101 10.09 -26.05 27.76
CA LYS A 101 9.17 -25.76 26.64
C LYS A 101 7.94 -25.01 27.10
N PHE A 102 7.63 -23.94 26.38
CA PHE A 102 6.41 -23.15 26.47
C PHE A 102 5.58 -23.36 25.21
N GLU A 103 4.28 -23.53 25.37
CA GLU A 103 3.32 -23.52 24.26
C GLU A 103 2.35 -22.35 24.45
N GLY A 104 1.93 -21.75 23.35
CA GLY A 104 0.96 -20.66 23.31
C GLY A 104 0.40 -20.44 21.91
N ALA A 105 -0.46 -19.43 21.77
CA ALA A 105 -1.03 -19.04 20.49
C ALA A 105 -0.87 -17.54 20.24
N PHE A 106 -1.05 -17.15 18.98
CA PHE A 106 -1.31 -15.79 18.57
C PHE A 106 -2.64 -15.73 17.80
N GLU A 107 -3.30 -14.58 17.84
CA GLU A 107 -4.58 -14.34 17.17
C GLU A 107 -4.57 -12.96 16.49
N VAL A 108 -5.01 -12.95 15.23
CA VAL A 108 -5.24 -11.75 14.42
C VAL A 108 -6.73 -11.79 14.02
N PRO A 109 -7.61 -11.05 14.71
CA PRO A 109 -9.05 -11.23 14.59
C PRO A 109 -9.66 -10.53 13.36
N ASN A 110 -8.99 -9.51 12.84
CA ASN A 110 -9.39 -8.76 11.65
C ASN A 110 -8.14 -8.22 10.95
N LEU A 111 -7.77 -8.86 9.84
CA LEU A 111 -6.86 -8.33 8.82
C LEU A 111 -7.67 -8.12 7.54
N SER A 112 -7.99 -6.87 7.21
CA SER A 112 -8.86 -6.50 6.08
C SER A 112 -8.23 -5.45 5.15
N ASP A 113 -8.89 -5.16 4.02
CA ASP A 113 -8.56 -3.99 3.19
C ASP A 113 -9.08 -2.65 3.75
N GLU A 114 -9.99 -2.68 4.73
CA GLU A 114 -10.45 -1.49 5.45
C GLU A 114 -9.46 -1.00 6.53
N ASN A 115 -8.61 -1.89 7.06
CA ASN A 115 -7.67 -1.57 8.14
C ASN A 115 -6.22 -1.45 7.66
N GLU A 116 -5.48 -0.44 8.15
CA GLU A 116 -4.05 -0.39 7.89
C GLU A 116 -3.29 -1.46 8.71
N ILE A 117 -2.22 -2.01 8.13
CA ILE A 117 -1.44 -3.11 8.74
C ILE A 117 -0.87 -2.75 10.13
N HIS A 118 -0.74 -1.46 10.43
CA HIS A 118 -0.26 -0.94 11.70
C HIS A 118 -1.36 -0.80 12.78
N GLU A 119 -2.64 -0.80 12.37
CA GLU A 119 -3.81 -0.78 13.25
C GLU A 119 -4.24 -2.21 13.66
N VAL A 120 -3.89 -3.21 12.83
CA VAL A 120 -4.20 -4.63 13.07
C VAL A 120 -3.67 -5.07 14.44
N ASN A 121 -4.60 -5.43 15.32
CA ASN A 121 -4.33 -5.96 16.65
C ASN A 121 -3.88 -7.42 16.56
N ILE A 122 -2.80 -7.77 17.26
CA ILE A 122 -2.27 -9.14 17.32
C ILE A 122 -2.15 -9.50 18.80
N THR A 123 -2.95 -10.47 19.25
CA THR A 123 -2.92 -10.90 20.66
C THR A 123 -2.08 -12.16 20.83
N PHE A 124 -1.52 -12.36 22.04
CA PHE A 124 -0.70 -13.52 22.37
C PHE A 124 -1.18 -14.15 23.68
N SER A 125 -1.38 -15.47 23.65
CA SER A 125 -1.76 -16.31 24.79
C SER A 125 -0.67 -17.33 25.10
N ILE A 126 -0.71 -17.94 26.29
CA ILE A 126 0.24 -18.97 26.71
C ILE A 126 -0.47 -19.99 27.59
N GLU A 127 -0.17 -21.28 27.41
CA GLU A 127 -0.87 -22.37 28.10
C GLU A 127 -0.27 -22.68 29.49
N LYS A 128 0.97 -22.24 29.75
CA LYS A 128 1.75 -22.59 30.95
C LYS A 128 1.96 -21.37 31.85
N SER A 129 1.52 -21.49 33.11
CA SER A 129 1.46 -20.43 34.15
C SER A 129 2.80 -19.90 34.68
N LYS A 130 3.90 -20.06 33.95
CA LYS A 130 5.25 -19.57 34.31
C LYS A 130 5.99 -18.89 33.14
N GLY A 131 5.27 -18.50 32.08
CA GLY A 131 5.85 -17.95 30.86
C GLY A 131 5.41 -16.52 30.52
N ASP A 132 4.97 -15.70 31.48
CA ASP A 132 4.60 -14.31 31.20
C ASP A 132 5.74 -13.51 30.55
N LYS A 133 7.01 -13.81 30.91
CA LYS A 133 8.20 -13.23 30.25
C LYS A 133 8.30 -13.55 28.76
N ILE A 134 8.02 -14.79 28.34
CA ILE A 134 8.09 -15.18 26.92
C ILE A 134 6.86 -14.67 26.15
N LYS A 135 5.70 -14.55 26.81
CA LYS A 135 4.50 -13.87 26.30
C LYS A 135 4.73 -12.36 26.10
N GLU A 136 5.43 -11.70 27.01
CA GLU A 136 5.83 -10.30 26.90
C GLU A 136 6.88 -10.09 25.80
N MET A 137 7.88 -10.98 25.69
CA MET A 137 8.81 -10.99 24.56
C MET A 137 8.08 -11.16 23.21
N MET A 138 7.08 -12.05 23.13
CA MET A 138 6.26 -12.20 21.92
C MET A 138 5.44 -10.95 21.59
N LYS A 139 5.00 -10.15 22.57
CA LYS A 139 4.43 -8.82 22.30
C LYS A 139 5.47 -7.81 21.81
N GLN A 140 6.63 -7.74 22.44
CA GLN A 140 7.64 -6.72 22.11
C GLN A 140 8.40 -6.99 20.81
N ARG A 141 8.67 -8.27 20.50
CA ARG A 141 9.43 -8.70 19.30
C ARG A 141 8.60 -9.52 18.30
N GLY A 142 7.71 -10.39 18.77
CA GLY A 142 6.90 -11.23 17.90
C GLY A 142 5.85 -10.43 17.12
N GLU A 143 5.19 -9.47 17.78
CA GLU A 143 4.18 -8.59 17.18
C GLU A 143 4.66 -7.85 15.91
N PRO A 144 5.79 -7.09 15.91
CA PRO A 144 6.26 -6.43 14.71
C PRO A 144 6.70 -7.39 13.60
N ILE A 145 7.25 -8.57 13.94
CA ILE A 145 7.69 -9.55 12.94
C ILE A 145 6.49 -10.24 12.27
N ILE A 146 5.45 -10.60 13.03
CA ILE A 146 4.19 -11.12 12.45
C ILE A 146 3.55 -10.03 11.60
N ARG A 147 3.49 -8.78 12.09
CA ARG A 147 2.95 -7.63 11.34
C ARG A 147 3.68 -7.39 10.02
N GLU A 148 5.01 -7.51 9.98
CA GLU A 148 5.78 -7.45 8.73
C GLU A 148 5.35 -8.56 7.76
N LYS A 149 5.17 -9.80 8.24
CA LYS A 149 4.75 -10.94 7.39
C LYS A 149 3.32 -10.82 6.87
N LEU A 150 2.40 -10.23 7.64
CA LEU A 150 1.05 -9.89 7.15
C LEU A 150 1.12 -8.76 6.10
N GLY A 151 2.00 -7.78 6.28
CA GLY A 151 2.29 -6.75 5.28
C GLY A 151 2.84 -7.33 3.98
N GLU A 152 3.77 -8.30 4.08
CA GLU A 152 4.31 -9.04 2.94
C GLU A 152 3.22 -9.83 2.19
N TYR A 153 2.27 -10.45 2.91
CA TYR A 153 1.11 -11.09 2.29
C TYR A 153 0.27 -10.10 1.45
N VAL A 154 -0.11 -8.94 2.00
CA VAL A 154 -0.93 -7.94 1.29
C VAL A 154 -0.19 -7.39 0.06
N ARG A 155 1.14 -7.24 0.16
CA ARG A 155 2.05 -6.94 -0.95
C ARG A 155 1.97 -7.99 -2.06
N LEU A 156 2.14 -9.27 -1.72
CA LEU A 156 2.18 -10.37 -2.68
C LEU A 156 0.82 -10.64 -3.33
N LEU A 157 -0.28 -10.45 -2.60
CA LEU A 157 -1.65 -10.52 -3.14
C LEU A 157 -1.83 -9.54 -4.31
N LYS A 158 -1.30 -8.31 -4.15
CA LYS A 158 -1.36 -7.25 -5.16
C LYS A 158 -0.43 -7.55 -6.35
N GLU A 159 0.75 -8.11 -6.12
CA GLU A 159 1.69 -8.53 -7.17
C GLU A 159 1.19 -9.70 -8.02
N GLU A 160 0.64 -10.75 -7.41
CA GLU A 160 0.18 -11.93 -8.14
C GLU A 160 -1.11 -11.64 -8.94
N PHE A 161 -2.13 -11.08 -8.29
CA PHE A 161 -3.47 -11.05 -8.87
C PHE A 161 -3.69 -9.93 -9.88
N SER A 162 -2.94 -8.82 -9.80
CA SER A 162 -2.96 -7.74 -10.80
C SER A 162 -2.52 -8.20 -12.19
N GLN A 163 -1.62 -9.19 -12.28
CA GLN A 163 -1.11 -9.70 -13.56
C GLN A 163 -2.23 -10.35 -14.37
N GLY A 164 -2.39 -9.92 -15.63
CA GLY A 164 -3.44 -10.45 -16.52
C GLY A 164 -4.89 -10.07 -16.17
N LEU A 165 -5.15 -9.25 -15.14
CA LEU A 165 -6.49 -8.67 -14.93
C LEU A 165 -6.80 -7.55 -15.94
N ILE A 166 -5.78 -6.93 -16.54
CA ILE A 166 -5.93 -5.90 -17.59
C ILE A 166 -5.64 -6.56 -18.94
N LEU A 167 -6.63 -6.61 -19.83
CA LEU A 167 -6.44 -7.02 -21.22
C LEU A 167 -5.68 -5.94 -22.01
N PRO A 168 -4.74 -6.31 -22.91
CA PRO A 168 -4.07 -5.34 -23.78
C PRO A 168 -5.03 -4.79 -24.83
N THR A 169 -5.47 -3.54 -24.66
CA THR A 169 -6.31 -2.85 -25.64
C THR A 169 -5.53 -2.64 -26.94
N LYS A 170 -6.16 -3.00 -28.08
CA LYS A 170 -5.53 -3.06 -29.40
C LYS A 170 -5.30 -1.67 -30.04
N ASN A 171 -4.47 -0.83 -29.43
CA ASN A 171 -3.89 0.37 -30.06
C ASN A 171 -2.66 0.99 -29.36
N SER A 172 -1.91 0.24 -28.54
CA SER A 172 -0.69 0.74 -27.86
C SER A 172 0.52 -0.19 -28.02
N SER A 173 1.13 -0.17 -29.21
CA SER A 173 2.43 -0.80 -29.44
C SER A 173 3.58 0.07 -28.90
N THR A 174 4.12 -0.24 -27.72
CA THR A 174 5.57 -0.27 -27.38
C THR A 174 5.80 -0.64 -25.90
N ALA A 175 6.84 -1.43 -25.63
CA ALA A 175 7.49 -1.69 -24.34
C ALA A 175 6.62 -2.08 -23.13
N SER A 176 6.58 -3.38 -22.85
CA SER A 176 6.18 -3.95 -21.56
C SER A 176 7.09 -3.50 -20.40
N ASN A 177 6.55 -2.84 -19.38
CA ASN A 177 7.17 -2.77 -18.05
C ASN A 177 6.18 -2.38 -16.93
N SER A 178 5.11 -3.15 -16.77
CA SER A 178 4.10 -2.97 -15.72
C SER A 178 4.65 -3.37 -14.35
N LYS A 179 5.32 -2.46 -13.65
CA LYS A 179 5.84 -2.71 -12.30
C LYS A 179 4.74 -2.53 -11.26
N ILE A 180 4.35 -3.64 -10.62
CA ILE A 180 3.70 -3.61 -9.31
C ILE A 180 4.80 -3.42 -8.26
N VAL A 181 4.50 -2.73 -7.16
CA VAL A 181 5.47 -2.42 -6.10
C VAL A 181 4.99 -2.95 -4.75
N SER A 182 5.96 -3.34 -3.93
CA SER A 182 5.80 -4.23 -2.78
C SER A 182 7.20 -4.77 -2.40
N SER A 183 7.91 -4.25 -1.39
CA SER A 183 9.27 -4.75 -1.10
C SER A 183 9.80 -4.61 0.33
N SER A 184 10.16 -5.75 0.93
CA SER A 184 11.28 -5.98 1.87
C SER A 184 11.63 -7.48 1.78
N SER A 185 12.85 -8.01 2.01
CA SER A 185 14.26 -7.56 1.90
C SER A 185 15.13 -8.86 1.83
N VAL A 186 16.43 -8.99 1.52
CA VAL A 186 17.68 -8.19 1.39
C VAL A 186 18.46 -8.69 0.10
N ASN A 187 19.79 -8.72 -0.16
CA ASN A 187 21.06 -8.42 0.56
C ASN A 187 22.30 -8.18 -0.37
N SER A 188 23.29 -7.47 0.19
CA SER A 188 24.76 -7.41 -0.01
C SER A 188 25.53 -7.98 -1.24
N SER A 189 26.35 -7.07 -1.81
CA SER A 189 27.69 -7.26 -2.45
C SER A 189 27.75 -7.91 -3.87
N ASN A 190 28.75 -7.65 -4.74
CA ASN A 190 30.06 -7.00 -4.53
C ASN A 190 30.66 -6.37 -5.83
N ALA A 191 31.37 -5.21 -5.71
CA ALA A 191 32.28 -4.56 -6.71
C ALA A 191 31.72 -4.18 -8.13
N THR A 192 32.28 -3.26 -8.94
CA THR A 192 33.62 -2.59 -8.93
C THR A 192 33.58 -1.16 -9.55
N THR A 193 34.32 -0.21 -8.97
CA THR A 193 34.86 1.08 -9.51
C THR A 193 34.24 1.79 -10.74
N SER A 194 33.98 3.10 -10.57
CA SER A 194 34.79 4.16 -11.23
C SER A 194 34.64 5.52 -10.50
N LYS A 195 35.54 6.48 -10.78
CA LYS A 195 35.65 7.78 -10.06
C LYS A 195 35.11 8.94 -10.91
N SER A 196 34.59 9.98 -10.27
CA SER A 196 34.79 11.40 -10.62
C SER A 196 34.53 12.29 -9.40
N SER A 197 35.02 13.54 -9.39
CA SER A 197 35.20 14.30 -8.14
C SER A 197 35.15 15.82 -8.32
N SER A 198 34.48 16.53 -7.41
CA SER A 198 34.86 17.89 -6.96
C SER A 198 34.12 18.27 -5.67
N ASN A 199 34.73 19.14 -4.85
CA ASN A 199 34.23 19.56 -3.54
C ASN A 199 33.38 20.84 -3.63
N THR A 200 32.50 21.08 -2.64
CA THR A 200 32.70 22.09 -1.57
C THR A 200 31.63 21.92 -0.48
N GLN A 201 31.95 22.27 0.77
CA GLN A 201 31.11 22.03 1.95
C GLN A 201 30.29 23.26 2.37
N SER A 202 29.10 23.03 2.90
CA SER A 202 28.48 23.88 3.94
C SER A 202 27.72 22.98 4.92
N SER A 203 27.84 23.24 6.23
CA SER A 203 27.49 22.28 7.27
C SER A 203 26.11 22.51 7.89
N THR A 204 25.22 21.54 7.70
CA THR A 204 24.09 21.22 8.60
C THR A 204 23.94 19.71 8.65
N ASN A 205 23.60 19.12 9.80
CA ASN A 205 23.41 17.67 9.94
C ASN A 205 22.10 17.19 9.31
N GLN A 206 21.97 17.33 8.00
CA GLN A 206 20.94 16.65 7.22
C GLN A 206 21.33 15.19 7.05
N THR A 207 20.53 14.28 7.61
CA THR A 207 20.53 12.88 7.19
C THR A 207 20.19 12.85 5.71
N SER A 208 21.14 12.50 4.84
CA SER A 208 20.94 12.49 3.39
C SER A 208 20.04 11.31 2.98
N PHE A 209 18.72 11.52 3.05
CA PHE A 209 17.75 10.55 2.57
C PHE A 209 17.79 10.47 1.04
N ASP A 210 17.92 9.28 0.48
CA ASP A 210 17.77 9.07 -0.97
C ASP A 210 16.36 9.47 -1.39
N THR A 211 16.23 10.57 -2.13
CA THR A 211 14.94 11.07 -2.61
C THR A 211 14.68 10.69 -4.06
N ARG A 212 13.39 10.63 -4.42
CA ARG A 212 12.91 10.39 -5.79
C ARG A 212 11.98 11.51 -6.24
N GLU A 213 11.82 11.60 -7.55
CA GLU A 213 10.78 12.38 -8.22
C GLU A 213 9.64 11.45 -8.65
N LEU A 214 8.42 11.92 -8.50
CA LEU A 214 7.18 11.30 -8.94
C LEU A 214 6.46 12.27 -9.89
N THR A 215 5.82 11.75 -10.94
CA THR A 215 4.86 12.50 -11.76
C THR A 215 3.64 11.62 -12.01
N VAL A 216 2.46 12.18 -11.80
CA VAL A 216 1.15 11.55 -12.04
C VAL A 216 0.30 12.53 -12.86
N GLU A 217 -0.48 12.02 -13.81
CA GLU A 217 -1.36 12.86 -14.64
C GLU A 217 -2.68 12.14 -14.97
N ASP A 218 -3.78 12.91 -15.05
CA ASP A 218 -5.11 12.43 -15.46
C ASP A 218 -5.94 13.59 -16.07
N THR A 219 -7.08 13.27 -16.69
CA THR A 219 -7.95 14.24 -17.39
C THR A 219 -9.35 14.33 -16.79
N PHE A 220 -9.78 15.55 -16.51
CA PHE A 220 -11.06 15.88 -15.87
C PHE A 220 -12.02 16.56 -16.85
N LYS A 221 -13.30 16.21 -16.77
CA LYS A 221 -14.39 16.77 -17.61
C LYS A 221 -14.97 18.07 -17.05
N CYS A 222 -14.10 19.04 -16.86
CA CYS A 222 -14.41 20.39 -16.36
C CYS A 222 -13.44 21.41 -16.95
N GLN A 223 -13.73 22.70 -16.79
CA GLN A 223 -12.87 23.80 -17.23
C GLN A 223 -11.66 23.97 -16.29
N ARG A 224 -10.54 24.51 -16.81
CA ARG A 224 -9.33 24.73 -16.01
C ARG A 224 -9.57 25.61 -14.78
N SER A 225 -10.48 26.57 -14.90
CA SER A 225 -10.98 27.42 -13.82
C SER A 225 -11.67 26.64 -12.70
N GLU A 226 -12.53 25.69 -13.04
CA GLU A 226 -13.29 24.85 -12.09
C GLU A 226 -12.35 23.88 -11.36
N LEU A 227 -11.43 23.23 -12.09
CA LEU A 227 -10.44 22.32 -11.50
C LEU A 227 -9.40 23.05 -10.64
N PHE A 228 -9.05 24.28 -10.99
CA PHE A 228 -8.22 25.12 -10.12
C PHE A 228 -9.00 25.53 -8.85
N GLN A 229 -10.29 25.83 -8.96
CA GLN A 229 -11.12 26.18 -7.80
C GLN A 229 -11.23 25.02 -6.79
N THR A 230 -11.27 23.76 -7.23
CA THR A 230 -11.31 22.62 -6.28
C THR A 230 -10.10 22.56 -5.34
N PHE A 231 -8.95 23.10 -5.73
CA PHE A 231 -7.73 23.16 -4.90
C PHE A 231 -7.48 24.52 -4.23
N THR A 232 -8.43 25.46 -4.31
CA THR A 232 -8.32 26.77 -3.64
C THR A 232 -9.52 27.09 -2.73
N ASP A 233 -10.71 26.58 -3.03
CA ASP A 233 -11.90 26.71 -2.18
C ASP A 233 -11.93 25.62 -1.10
N ILE A 234 -11.77 26.01 0.17
CA ILE A 234 -11.80 25.12 1.35
C ILE A 234 -13.06 24.24 1.42
N ASN A 235 -14.19 24.68 0.85
CA ASN A 235 -15.43 23.89 0.83
C ASN A 235 -15.36 22.75 -0.19
N MET A 236 -14.75 22.99 -1.35
CA MET A 236 -14.50 21.96 -2.35
C MET A 236 -13.42 20.98 -1.89
N VAL A 237 -12.37 21.49 -1.21
CA VAL A 237 -11.35 20.65 -0.56
C VAL A 237 -12.00 19.70 0.46
N ARG A 238 -12.80 20.23 1.39
CA ARG A 238 -13.55 19.40 2.36
C ARG A 238 -14.47 18.37 1.69
N ALA A 239 -15.05 18.71 0.54
CA ALA A 239 -15.92 17.80 -0.21
C ALA A 239 -15.15 16.62 -0.83
N PHE A 240 -13.98 16.86 -1.45
CA PHE A 240 -13.19 15.77 -2.02
C PHE A 240 -12.39 14.98 -0.98
N THR A 241 -11.88 15.62 0.08
CA THR A 241 -11.12 14.90 1.13
C THR A 241 -12.00 14.04 2.04
N GLN A 242 -13.32 14.26 2.05
CA GLN A 242 -14.33 13.54 2.85
C GLN A 242 -13.98 13.39 4.35
N ASN A 243 -13.18 14.33 4.88
CA ASN A 243 -12.54 14.24 6.19
C ASN A 243 -12.34 15.65 6.76
N SER A 244 -12.06 15.75 8.06
CA SER A 244 -11.77 17.02 8.72
C SER A 244 -10.53 17.69 8.12
N VAL A 245 -10.72 18.96 7.74
CA VAL A 245 -9.67 19.88 7.30
C VAL A 245 -9.50 20.90 8.42
N SER A 246 -8.46 20.70 9.22
CA SER A 246 -8.12 21.46 10.43
C SER A 246 -7.57 22.85 10.09
N GLN A 247 -6.77 22.94 9.03
CA GLN A 247 -6.16 24.19 8.54
C GLN A 247 -6.09 24.17 7.01
N TYR A 248 -6.47 25.27 6.37
CA TYR A 248 -6.34 25.44 4.91
C TYR A 248 -6.34 26.93 4.54
N ASP A 249 -5.15 27.52 4.46
CA ASP A 249 -4.96 28.90 4.02
C ASP A 249 -4.30 28.90 2.63
N CYS A 250 -5.11 29.03 1.58
CA CYS A 250 -4.66 28.96 0.19
C CYS A 250 -4.12 30.31 -0.30
N GLN A 251 -3.01 30.74 0.31
CA GLN A 251 -2.25 31.95 -0.03
C GLN A 251 -0.76 31.64 0.00
N GLN A 252 0.08 32.48 -0.64
CA GLN A 252 1.53 32.29 -0.63
C GLN A 252 2.07 32.32 0.81
N GLY A 253 2.73 31.23 1.24
CA GLY A 253 3.20 31.03 2.62
C GLY A 253 2.13 30.49 3.59
N GLY A 254 0.86 30.44 3.18
CA GLY A 254 -0.24 29.85 3.93
C GLY A 254 -0.08 28.33 4.11
N GLN A 255 -0.67 27.80 5.19
CA GLN A 255 -0.48 26.42 5.63
C GLN A 255 -1.73 25.56 5.43
N PHE A 256 -1.55 24.26 5.24
CA PHE A 256 -2.63 23.28 5.19
C PHE A 256 -2.34 22.03 6.02
N ALA A 257 -3.42 21.46 6.56
CA ALA A 257 -3.45 20.18 7.25
C ALA A 257 -4.71 19.42 6.82
N LEU A 258 -4.49 18.24 6.24
CA LEU A 258 -5.51 17.41 5.58
C LEU A 258 -5.51 16.00 6.18
N PHE A 259 -6.67 15.34 6.13
CA PHE A 259 -6.86 13.95 6.58
C PHE A 259 -6.41 13.73 8.03
N GLY A 260 -6.93 14.52 8.99
CA GLY A 260 -6.60 14.39 10.41
C GLY A 260 -5.14 14.70 10.76
N ASP A 261 -4.60 15.77 10.15
CA ASP A 261 -3.20 16.20 10.23
C ASP A 261 -2.19 15.13 9.75
N ASN A 262 -2.63 14.09 9.02
CA ASN A 262 -1.72 13.08 8.47
C ASN A 262 -0.94 13.62 7.27
N ILE A 263 -1.53 14.53 6.49
CA ILE A 263 -0.86 15.28 5.43
C ILE A 263 -0.78 16.74 5.87
N THR A 264 0.41 17.33 5.83
CA THR A 264 0.68 18.71 6.24
C THR A 264 1.63 19.40 5.26
N GLY A 265 1.54 20.73 5.18
CA GLY A 265 2.35 21.49 4.25
C GLY A 265 2.05 22.98 4.23
N ASN A 266 2.65 23.68 3.27
CA ASN A 266 2.43 25.10 3.04
C ASN A 266 2.56 25.43 1.55
N PHE A 267 1.77 26.38 1.06
CA PHE A 267 1.85 26.87 -0.31
C PHE A 267 3.11 27.74 -0.49
N LEU A 268 3.69 27.68 -1.69
CA LEU A 268 4.92 28.38 -2.07
C LEU A 268 4.67 29.43 -3.15
N GLU A 269 3.98 29.04 -4.22
CA GLU A 269 3.57 29.92 -5.32
C GLU A 269 2.20 29.47 -5.82
N ILE A 270 1.34 30.43 -6.17
CA ILE A 270 -0.01 30.17 -6.69
C ILE A 270 -0.16 31.06 -7.92
N ILE A 271 -0.08 30.45 -9.11
CA ILE A 271 -0.30 31.13 -10.40
C ILE A 271 -1.74 30.83 -10.80
N PRO A 272 -2.66 31.84 -10.79
CA PRO A 272 -4.07 31.62 -11.02
C PRO A 272 -4.36 30.81 -12.27
N TYR A 273 -5.12 29.73 -12.09
CA TYR A 273 -5.48 28.74 -13.10
C TYR A 273 -4.33 27.87 -13.63
N ASP A 274 -3.08 28.31 -13.69
CA ASP A 274 -1.96 27.57 -14.32
C ASP A 274 -1.24 26.60 -13.38
N ARG A 275 -0.86 27.04 -12.16
CA ARG A 275 0.01 26.25 -11.26
C ARG A 275 -0.23 26.54 -9.77
N ILE A 276 -0.11 25.50 -8.93
CA ILE A 276 -0.05 25.62 -7.48
C ILE A 276 1.16 24.81 -6.99
N ASP A 277 2.16 25.50 -6.42
CA ASP A 277 3.32 24.87 -5.79
C ASP A 277 3.21 24.89 -4.27
N MET A 278 3.59 23.79 -3.62
CA MET A 278 3.50 23.62 -2.18
C MET A 278 4.60 22.70 -1.62
N LEU A 279 5.03 22.95 -0.39
CA LEU A 279 5.68 21.93 0.43
C LEU A 279 4.63 20.97 0.96
N TRP A 280 4.95 19.68 0.96
CA TRP A 280 4.06 18.58 1.30
C TRP A 280 4.82 17.50 2.07
N ARG A 281 4.22 16.95 3.12
CA ARG A 281 4.74 15.79 3.86
C ARG A 281 3.62 14.94 4.48
N PHE A 282 3.93 13.68 4.72
CA PHE A 282 3.20 12.87 5.70
C PHE A 282 3.68 13.17 7.14
N LYS A 283 2.80 12.89 8.12
CA LYS A 283 3.10 12.89 9.56
C LYS A 283 4.17 11.84 9.93
N SER A 284 4.18 10.71 9.23
CA SER A 284 5.13 9.59 9.41
C SER A 284 6.54 9.81 8.83
N TRP A 285 6.75 10.87 8.04
CA TRP A 285 8.07 11.19 7.47
C TRP A 285 9.07 11.69 8.53
N PRO A 286 10.39 11.67 8.25
CA PRO A 286 11.39 12.22 9.16
C PRO A 286 11.05 13.67 9.53
N LYS A 287 11.37 14.09 10.76
CA LYS A 287 11.12 15.48 11.19
C LYS A 287 11.78 16.45 10.22
N GLU A 288 11.08 17.55 9.91
CA GLU A 288 11.52 18.63 9.02
C GLU A 288 11.80 18.24 7.55
N HIS A 289 11.67 16.96 7.17
CA HIS A 289 11.68 16.56 5.76
C HIS A 289 10.37 16.95 5.07
N PHE A 290 10.45 17.68 3.96
CA PHE A 290 9.33 18.00 3.08
C PHE A 290 9.68 17.66 1.62
N SER A 291 8.64 17.38 0.83
CA SER A 291 8.70 17.27 -0.63
C SER A 291 8.10 18.53 -1.25
N HIS A 292 8.46 18.84 -2.49
CA HIS A 292 7.87 19.94 -3.25
C HIS A 292 6.88 19.35 -4.25
N VAL A 293 5.60 19.70 -4.14
CA VAL A 293 4.51 19.31 -5.05
C VAL A 293 4.13 20.50 -5.92
N SER A 294 4.07 20.27 -7.24
CA SER A 294 3.52 21.21 -8.22
C SER A 294 2.28 20.60 -8.87
N LEU A 295 1.12 21.23 -8.67
CA LEU A 295 -0.10 20.98 -9.42
C LEU A 295 -0.09 21.86 -10.66
N ILE A 296 -0.12 21.29 -11.87
CA ILE A 296 -0.07 22.01 -13.15
C ILE A 296 -1.34 21.69 -13.94
N PHE A 297 -2.03 22.72 -14.45
CA PHE A 297 -3.37 22.59 -15.06
C PHE A 297 -3.34 22.99 -16.54
N GLN A 298 -3.66 22.06 -17.45
CA GLN A 298 -3.55 22.25 -18.90
C GLN A 298 -4.90 22.00 -19.59
N ASP A 299 -5.22 22.75 -20.65
CA ASP A 299 -6.38 22.43 -21.51
C ASP A 299 -6.04 21.25 -22.43
N ASP A 300 -6.99 20.33 -22.61
CA ASP A 300 -6.93 19.23 -23.57
C ASP A 300 -8.28 19.08 -24.30
N VAL A 301 -8.44 19.87 -25.37
CA VAL A 301 -9.57 19.93 -26.32
C VAL A 301 -10.95 20.26 -25.70
N GLU A 302 -11.50 19.38 -24.86
CA GLU A 302 -12.78 19.52 -24.14
C GLU A 302 -12.65 19.17 -22.64
N GLN A 303 -11.43 18.98 -22.14
CA GLN A 303 -11.12 18.52 -20.79
C GLN A 303 -9.95 19.32 -20.19
N THR A 304 -9.76 19.23 -18.88
CA THR A 304 -8.58 19.78 -18.19
C THR A 304 -7.67 18.63 -17.75
N LYS A 305 -6.42 18.64 -18.18
CA LYS A 305 -5.38 17.73 -17.69
C LYS A 305 -4.73 18.31 -16.44
N LEU A 306 -4.73 17.55 -15.35
CA LEU A 306 -3.96 17.85 -14.14
C LEU A 306 -2.69 17.01 -14.14
N ILE A 307 -1.54 17.65 -14.00
CA ILE A 307 -0.25 17.00 -13.82
C ILE A 307 0.26 17.34 -12.42
N VAL A 308 0.40 16.32 -11.58
CA VAL A 308 0.99 16.42 -10.23
C VAL A 308 2.43 15.95 -10.31
N LYS A 309 3.38 16.88 -10.16
CA LYS A 309 4.80 16.59 -10.00
C LYS A 309 5.19 16.68 -8.54
N GLN A 310 6.02 15.77 -8.06
CA GLN A 310 6.50 15.81 -6.68
C GLN A 310 7.98 15.42 -6.61
N THR A 311 8.81 16.32 -6.09
CA THR A 311 10.26 16.10 -5.92
C THR A 311 10.62 16.04 -4.44
N GLY A 312 11.73 15.36 -4.11
CA GLY A 312 12.20 15.25 -2.73
C GLY A 312 11.45 14.19 -1.89
N VAL A 313 10.74 13.25 -2.52
CA VAL A 313 10.03 12.17 -1.79
C VAL A 313 11.06 11.17 -1.26
N PRO A 314 11.14 10.86 0.04
CA PRO A 314 12.05 9.84 0.56
C PRO A 314 11.76 8.47 -0.08
N THR A 315 12.79 7.77 -0.56
CA THR A 315 12.63 6.50 -1.31
C THR A 315 11.78 5.47 -0.56
N GLN A 316 11.96 5.34 0.77
CA GLN A 316 11.20 4.41 1.62
C GLN A 316 9.69 4.72 1.72
N PHE A 317 9.25 5.90 1.29
CA PHE A 317 7.84 6.31 1.31
C PHE A 317 7.27 6.58 -0.10
N TYR A 318 8.05 6.36 -1.16
CA TYR A 318 7.68 6.70 -2.54
C TYR A 318 6.33 6.08 -2.95
N ASP A 319 6.15 4.77 -2.76
CA ASP A 319 4.96 4.05 -3.22
C ASP A 319 3.70 4.46 -2.44
N ASN A 320 3.80 4.65 -1.11
CA ASN A 320 2.71 5.18 -0.29
C ASN A 320 2.32 6.59 -0.73
N THR A 321 3.31 7.44 -1.02
CA THR A 321 3.08 8.81 -1.49
C THR A 321 2.39 8.84 -2.84
N MET A 322 2.79 7.95 -3.77
CA MET A 322 2.13 7.77 -5.06
C MET A 322 0.67 7.31 -4.92
N VAL A 323 0.40 6.28 -4.11
CA VAL A 323 -0.96 5.80 -3.83
C VAL A 323 -1.82 6.90 -3.18
N SER A 324 -1.24 7.67 -2.26
CA SER A 324 -1.90 8.78 -1.57
C SER A 324 -2.24 9.93 -2.52
N LEU A 325 -1.31 10.35 -3.39
CA LEU A 325 -1.62 11.36 -4.42
C LEU A 325 -2.72 10.89 -5.38
N ILE A 326 -2.64 9.65 -5.89
CA ILE A 326 -3.65 9.08 -6.79
C ILE A 326 -5.03 9.03 -6.10
N ARG A 327 -5.10 8.55 -4.86
CA ARG A 327 -6.36 8.45 -4.12
C ARG A 327 -6.95 9.82 -3.75
N ASN A 328 -6.12 10.79 -3.41
CA ASN A 328 -6.58 12.03 -2.77
C ASN A 328 -6.71 13.22 -3.74
N TYR A 329 -6.15 13.16 -4.96
CA TYR A 329 -6.19 14.26 -5.94
C TYR A 329 -6.90 13.88 -7.26
N PHE A 330 -7.19 12.59 -7.47
CA PHE A 330 -7.74 12.09 -8.74
C PHE A 330 -9.00 11.22 -8.61
N TYR A 331 -9.46 10.89 -7.39
CA TYR A 331 -10.64 10.03 -7.14
C TYR A 331 -11.57 10.57 -6.05
#